data_AF-A0A6P2FXZ6-F1
#
_entry.id   AF-A0A6P2FXZ6-F1
#
_cell.length_a   1.000
_cell.length_b   1.000
_cell.length_c   1.000
_cell.angle_alpha   90.00
_cell.angle_beta   90.00
_cell.angle_gamma   90.00
#
_symmetry.space_group_name_H-M   'P 1'
#
loop_
_entity.id
_entity.type
_entity.pdbx_description
1 polymer ?
#
loop_
_entity_poly.entity_id
_entity_poly.type
_entity_poly.pdbx_seq_one_letter_code
_entity_poly.pdbx_strand_id
1 'polypeptide(L)'
;MQAQVIDLTYIQACQQWKVVDEAEREAAFFADSVNRCQAEMVWSNAFSRGLASEALSKAQLLHDNAVAKQAAARRRALLLSGQAAYRNWGVRLGREYRFCAASEERARFVVDFLRPAEALPAPGRCTFICAGDGPAGRGMVFLGLDEMTPHEVDSNVISLGNVMRGGS
;
A
#
# COMPACT_ATOMS: atom_id res chain seq x y z
N MET A 1 -17.54 -20.71 -22.81
CA MET A 1 -17.13 -19.34 -22.42
C MET A 1 -17.49 -19.15 -20.96
N GLN A 2 -16.54 -19.31 -20.04
CA GLN A 2 -16.75 -18.91 -18.65
C GLN A 2 -16.63 -17.38 -18.59
N ALA A 3 -17.70 -16.72 -18.16
CA ALA A 3 -17.64 -15.28 -17.88
C ALA A 3 -16.57 -15.07 -16.81
N GLN A 4 -15.49 -14.37 -17.15
CA GLN A 4 -14.55 -13.88 -16.15
C GLN A 4 -15.34 -12.94 -15.24
N VAL A 5 -15.60 -13.37 -14.02
CA VAL A 5 -16.21 -12.53 -12.99
C VAL A 5 -15.20 -11.44 -12.69
N ILE A 6 -15.42 -10.24 -13.24
CA ILE A 6 -14.62 -9.08 -12.92
C ILE A 6 -14.82 -8.78 -11.44
N ASP A 7 -13.77 -8.95 -10.64
CA ASP A 7 -13.83 -8.57 -9.23
C ASP A 7 -13.82 -7.04 -9.11
N LEU A 8 -15.02 -6.47 -9.01
CA LEU A 8 -15.21 -5.03 -8.84
C LEU A 8 -14.48 -4.50 -7.59
N THR A 9 -14.25 -5.34 -6.56
CA THR A 9 -13.53 -4.91 -5.36
C THR A 9 -12.04 -4.70 -5.63
N TYR A 10 -11.44 -5.50 -6.50
CA TYR A 10 -10.07 -5.31 -6.98
C TYR A 10 -9.94 -4.01 -7.78
N ILE A 11 -10.85 -3.77 -8.73
CA ILE A 11 -10.84 -2.54 -9.54
C ILE A 11 -10.97 -1.29 -8.66
N GLN A 12 -11.89 -1.32 -7.70
CA GLN A 12 -12.06 -0.23 -6.74
C GLN A 12 -10.82 -0.01 -5.88
N ALA A 13 -10.15 -1.09 -5.45
CA ALA A 13 -8.89 -0.98 -4.74
C ALA A 13 -7.81 -0.32 -5.61
N CYS A 14 -7.64 -0.75 -6.86
CA CYS A 14 -6.69 -0.15 -7.81
C CYS A 14 -6.95 1.34 -8.02
N GLN A 15 -8.21 1.73 -8.29
CA GLN A 15 -8.60 3.12 -8.44
C GLN A 15 -8.30 3.94 -7.19
N GLN A 16 -8.57 3.38 -6.01
CA GLN A 16 -8.29 4.07 -4.75
C GLN A 16 -6.79 4.25 -4.51
N TRP A 17 -5.95 3.31 -4.94
CA TRP A 17 -4.49 3.47 -4.85
C TRP A 17 -3.96 4.58 -5.77
N LYS A 18 -4.61 4.85 -6.91
CA LYS A 18 -4.27 6.03 -7.74
C LYS A 18 -4.55 7.33 -6.99
N VAL A 19 -5.66 7.41 -6.25
CA VAL A 19 -5.97 8.55 -5.38
C VAL A 19 -4.94 8.69 -4.24
N VAL A 20 -4.43 7.57 -3.70
CA VAL A 20 -3.33 7.60 -2.73
C VAL A 20 -2.07 8.17 -3.35
N ASP A 21 -1.66 7.68 -4.52
CA ASP A 21 -0.45 8.15 -5.21
C ASP A 21 -0.55 9.66 -5.54
N GLU A 22 -1.73 10.15 -5.94
CA GLU A 22 -1.97 11.58 -6.15
C GLU A 22 -1.89 12.39 -4.86
N ALA A 23 -2.52 11.92 -3.78
CA ALA A 23 -2.45 12.59 -2.47
C ALA A 23 -1.04 12.59 -1.88
N GLU A 24 -0.25 11.54 -2.14
CA GLU A 24 1.17 11.47 -1.76
C GLU A 24 2.01 12.53 -2.47
N ARG A 25 1.80 12.70 -3.79
CA ARG A 25 2.46 13.76 -4.57
C ARG A 25 2.06 15.15 -4.07
N GLU A 26 0.78 15.35 -3.77
CA GLU A 26 0.26 16.60 -3.23
C GLU A 26 0.87 16.93 -1.85
N ALA A 27 0.92 15.97 -0.93
CA ALA A 27 1.53 16.14 0.39
C ALA A 27 3.03 16.47 0.30
N ALA A 28 3.76 15.80 -0.60
CA ALA A 28 5.16 16.07 -0.86
C ALA A 28 5.39 17.48 -1.44
N PHE A 29 4.53 17.92 -2.37
CA PHE A 29 4.59 19.26 -2.93
C PHE A 29 4.41 20.36 -1.86
N PHE A 30 3.47 20.18 -0.94
CA PHE A 30 3.27 21.14 0.15
C PHE A 30 4.38 21.06 1.20
N ALA A 31 4.94 19.88 1.46
CA ALA A 31 6.12 19.74 2.32
C ALA A 31 7.31 20.55 1.79
N ASP A 32 7.58 20.47 0.48
CA ASP A 32 8.61 21.27 -0.18
C ASP A 32 8.32 22.78 -0.09
N SER A 33 7.05 23.17 -0.22
CA SER A 33 6.62 24.57 -0.05
C SER A 33 6.86 25.08 1.38
N VAL A 34 6.58 24.27 2.41
CA VAL A 34 6.91 24.58 3.80
C VAL A 34 8.42 24.78 3.98
N ASN A 35 9.23 23.85 3.46
CA ASN A 35 10.69 23.94 3.54
C ASN A 35 11.24 25.20 2.88
N ARG A 36 10.68 25.60 1.72
CA ARG A 36 11.04 26.86 1.04
C ARG A 36 10.70 28.08 1.87
N CYS A 37 9.49 28.16 2.43
CA CYS A 37 9.09 29.28 3.29
C CYS A 37 9.97 29.35 4.55
N GLN A 38 10.32 28.22 5.17
CA GLN A 38 11.25 28.17 6.30
C GLN A 38 12.64 28.69 5.92
N ALA A 39 13.15 28.30 4.75
CA ALA A 39 14.45 28.78 4.27
C ALA A 39 14.44 30.30 4.00
N GLU A 40 13.39 30.82 3.39
CA GLU A 40 13.22 32.27 3.15
C GLU A 40 13.14 33.07 4.45
N MET A 41 12.51 32.51 5.49
CA MET A 41 12.44 33.17 6.81
C MET A 41 13.82 33.38 7.45
N VAL A 42 14.78 32.46 7.24
CA VAL A 42 16.15 32.58 7.78
C VAL A 42 16.86 33.83 7.27
N TRP A 43 16.63 34.18 6.00
CA TRP A 43 17.29 35.30 5.32
C TRP A 43 16.45 36.58 5.27
N SER A 44 15.26 36.57 5.90
CA SER A 44 14.33 37.70 5.88
C SER A 44 14.68 38.80 6.86
N ASN A 45 14.72 40.04 6.36
CA ASN A 45 14.84 41.25 7.18
C ASN A 45 13.57 41.47 8.03
N ALA A 46 13.68 42.26 9.11
CA ALA A 46 12.62 42.42 10.12
C ALA A 46 11.24 42.81 9.54
N PHE A 47 11.19 43.64 8.50
CA PHE A 47 9.95 44.05 7.82
C PHE A 47 9.31 42.90 7.01
N SER A 48 10.11 42.08 6.34
CA SER A 48 9.65 40.96 5.50
C SER A 48 9.27 39.72 6.30
N ARG A 49 9.70 39.61 7.56
CA ARG A 49 9.40 38.46 8.44
C ARG A 49 7.91 38.25 8.69
N GLY A 50 7.10 39.33 8.76
CA GLY A 50 5.66 39.21 8.93
C GLY A 50 5.00 38.48 7.76
N LEU A 51 5.29 38.93 6.53
CA LEU A 51 4.79 38.32 5.30
C LEU A 51 5.29 36.87 5.13
N ALA A 52 6.56 36.61 5.43
CA ALA A 52 7.14 35.27 5.37
C ALA A 52 6.52 34.32 6.40
N SER A 53 6.18 34.82 7.60
CA SER A 53 5.51 34.03 8.65
C SER A 53 4.07 33.68 8.27
N GLU A 54 3.33 34.61 7.64
CA GLU A 54 1.98 34.34 7.14
C GLU A 54 2.00 33.31 6.01
N ALA A 55 2.96 33.43 5.08
CA ALA A 55 3.16 32.48 4.01
C ALA A 55 3.51 31.08 4.55
N LEU A 56 4.40 30.99 5.55
CA LEU A 56 4.73 29.73 6.21
C LEU A 56 3.51 29.11 6.89
N SER A 57 2.74 29.90 7.64
CA SER A 57 1.52 29.43 8.31
C SER A 57 0.52 28.85 7.31
N LYS A 58 0.32 29.52 6.17
CA LYS A 58 -0.55 29.03 5.09
C LYS A 58 0.00 27.75 4.44
N ALA A 59 1.30 27.69 4.18
CA ALA A 59 1.94 26.50 3.62
C ALA A 59 1.81 25.29 4.56
N GLN A 60 1.98 25.51 5.87
CA GLN A 60 1.84 24.46 6.88
C GLN A 60 0.40 23.94 6.93
N LEU A 61 -0.59 24.83 6.94
CA LEU A 61 -2.01 24.43 6.91
C LEU A 61 -2.34 23.57 5.68
N LEU A 62 -1.82 23.94 4.50
CA LEU A 62 -2.02 23.17 3.27
C LEU A 62 -1.33 21.81 3.34
N HIS A 63 -0.11 21.75 3.89
CA HIS A 63 0.61 20.50 4.10
C HIS A 63 -0.15 19.58 5.06
N ASP A 64 -0.60 20.07 6.21
CA ASP A 64 -1.34 19.29 7.20
C ASP A 64 -2.65 18.72 6.62
N ASN A 65 -3.37 19.54 5.85
CA ASN A 65 -4.58 19.10 5.13
C ASN A 65 -4.26 18.01 4.09
N ALA A 66 -3.17 18.15 3.34
CA ALA A 66 -2.77 17.16 2.35
C ALA A 66 -2.33 15.83 3.00
N VAL A 67 -1.60 15.88 4.12
CA VAL A 67 -1.25 14.69 4.92
C VAL A 67 -2.50 14.00 5.47
N ALA A 68 -3.47 14.76 5.98
CA ALA A 68 -4.74 14.20 6.45
C ALA A 68 -5.52 13.52 5.32
N LYS A 69 -5.57 14.16 4.14
CA LYS A 69 -6.19 13.60 2.92
C LYS A 69 -5.49 12.32 2.47
N GLN A 70 -4.17 12.31 2.41
CA GLN A 70 -3.36 11.13 2.09
C GLN A 70 -3.64 9.99 3.07
N ALA A 71 -3.65 10.26 4.37
CA ALA A 71 -3.93 9.25 5.40
C ALA A 71 -5.35 8.68 5.26
N ALA A 72 -6.35 9.51 4.96
CA ALA A 72 -7.71 9.07 4.71
C ALA A 72 -7.81 8.20 3.44
N ALA A 73 -7.18 8.63 2.34
CA ALA A 73 -7.13 7.87 1.09
C ALA A 73 -6.44 6.52 1.29
N ARG A 74 -5.34 6.47 2.04
CA ARG A 74 -4.58 5.24 2.33
C ARG A 74 -5.38 4.28 3.18
N ARG A 75 -6.06 4.76 4.23
CA ARG A 75 -6.99 3.93 5.02
C ARG A 75 -8.07 3.30 4.12
N ARG A 76 -8.67 4.08 3.23
CA ARG A 76 -9.68 3.57 2.29
C ARG A 76 -9.08 2.54 1.32
N ALA A 77 -7.89 2.79 0.79
CA ALA A 77 -7.19 1.89 -0.13
C ALA A 77 -6.88 0.53 0.54
N LEU A 78 -6.36 0.57 1.77
CA LEU A 78 -6.07 -0.64 2.55
C LEU A 78 -7.34 -1.43 2.88
N LEU A 79 -8.44 -0.76 3.22
CA LEU A 79 -9.73 -1.42 3.46
C LEU A 79 -10.23 -2.16 2.21
N LEU A 80 -10.23 -1.49 1.05
CA LEU A 80 -10.66 -2.09 -0.22
C LEU A 80 -9.73 -3.23 -0.65
N SER A 81 -8.41 -3.04 -0.48
CA SER A 81 -7.41 -4.05 -0.80
C SER A 81 -7.56 -5.27 0.11
N GLY A 82 -7.79 -5.06 1.41
CA GLY A 82 -8.05 -6.13 2.37
C GLY A 82 -9.35 -6.88 2.08
N GLN A 83 -10.42 -6.19 1.67
CA GLN A 83 -11.68 -6.83 1.26
C GLN A 83 -11.49 -7.71 0.03
N ALA A 84 -10.81 -7.19 -1.00
CA ALA A 84 -10.51 -7.93 -2.22
C ALA A 84 -9.59 -9.12 -1.91
N ALA A 85 -8.51 -8.93 -1.15
CA ALA A 85 -7.59 -9.99 -0.79
C ALA A 85 -8.24 -11.07 0.09
N TYR A 86 -9.11 -10.68 1.02
CA TYR A 86 -9.87 -11.63 1.84
C TYR A 86 -10.84 -12.45 1.00
N ARG A 87 -11.57 -11.82 0.08
CA ARG A 87 -12.53 -12.49 -0.80
C ARG A 87 -11.86 -13.53 -1.69
N ASN A 88 -10.67 -13.22 -2.20
CA ASN A 88 -9.97 -14.09 -3.14
C ASN A 88 -9.09 -15.13 -2.43
N TRP A 89 -8.49 -14.82 -1.27
CA TRP A 89 -7.49 -15.69 -0.62
C TRP A 89 -7.56 -15.76 0.92
N GLY A 90 -8.54 -15.14 1.58
CA GLY A 90 -8.65 -15.15 3.04
C GLY A 90 -7.61 -14.29 3.79
N VAL A 91 -6.88 -13.41 3.08
CA VAL A 91 -5.84 -12.54 3.64
C VAL A 91 -6.42 -11.29 4.29
N ARG A 92 -5.93 -10.93 5.49
CA ARG A 92 -6.37 -9.78 6.30
C ARG A 92 -5.16 -9.04 6.86
N LEU A 93 -5.20 -7.70 6.86
CA LEU A 93 -4.20 -6.86 7.52
C LEU A 93 -4.15 -7.13 9.03
N GLY A 94 -2.96 -7.00 9.62
CA GLY A 94 -2.69 -7.17 11.05
C GLY A 94 -2.73 -8.62 11.54
N ARG A 95 -2.94 -9.60 10.64
CA ARG A 95 -2.98 -11.01 11.00
C ARG A 95 -1.66 -11.69 10.68
N GLU A 96 -1.20 -12.55 11.58
CA GLU A 96 -0.05 -13.43 11.32
C GLU A 96 -0.46 -14.53 10.35
N TYR A 97 0.31 -14.70 9.29
CA TYR A 97 0.21 -15.78 8.31
C TYR A 97 1.46 -16.65 8.37
N ARG A 98 1.26 -17.91 8.01
CA ARG A 98 2.33 -18.87 7.79
C ARG A 98 2.38 -19.18 6.31
N PHE A 99 3.46 -18.82 5.66
CA PHE A 99 3.68 -19.15 4.27
C PHE A 99 4.56 -20.38 4.20
N CYS A 100 4.17 -21.37 3.39
CA CYS A 100 5.04 -22.46 3.00
C CYS A 100 5.12 -22.49 1.48
N ALA A 101 6.34 -22.52 0.95
CA ALA A 101 6.54 -23.01 -0.41
C ALA A 101 6.19 -24.51 -0.44
N ALA A 102 5.84 -25.03 -1.61
CA ALA A 102 5.45 -26.42 -1.80
C ALA A 102 6.47 -27.47 -1.29
N SER A 103 7.69 -27.06 -0.91
CA SER A 103 8.77 -27.95 -0.43
C SER A 103 9.60 -27.43 0.76
N GLU A 104 9.23 -26.35 1.47
CA GLU A 104 10.15 -25.68 2.43
C GLU A 104 9.54 -25.27 3.79
N GLU A 105 10.42 -24.78 4.68
CA GLU A 105 10.12 -24.26 6.02
C GLU A 105 9.03 -23.17 6.02
N ARG A 106 8.21 -23.17 7.08
CA ARG A 106 7.12 -22.22 7.24
C ARG A 106 7.66 -20.86 7.68
N ALA A 107 7.60 -19.87 6.81
CA ALA A 107 7.84 -18.48 7.17
C ALA A 107 6.63 -17.92 7.93
N ARG A 108 6.86 -17.27 9.08
CA ARG A 108 5.82 -16.54 9.84
C ARG A 108 5.89 -15.06 9.52
N PHE A 109 4.74 -14.44 9.33
CA PHE A 109 4.69 -13.07 8.82
C PHE A 109 3.42 -12.34 9.23
N VAL A 110 3.52 -11.13 9.76
CA VAL A 110 2.36 -10.27 10.03
C VAL A 110 2.17 -9.31 8.87
N VAL A 111 1.05 -9.41 8.16
CA VAL A 111 0.77 -8.56 6.99
C VAL A 111 0.35 -7.17 7.46
N ASP A 112 1.18 -6.15 7.22
CA ASP A 112 0.91 -4.75 7.60
C ASP A 112 0.43 -3.87 6.43
N PHE A 113 0.62 -4.35 5.19
CA PHE A 113 0.33 -3.62 3.98
C PHE A 113 -0.18 -4.54 2.87
N LEU A 114 -1.17 -4.07 2.10
CA LEU A 114 -1.73 -4.74 0.93
C LEU A 114 -1.96 -3.72 -0.18
N ARG A 115 -1.36 -3.93 -1.35
CA ARG A 115 -1.60 -3.10 -2.55
C ARG A 115 -1.77 -3.97 -3.79
N PRO A 116 -2.77 -3.70 -4.64
CA PRO A 116 -2.90 -4.33 -5.95
C PRO A 116 -1.65 -4.10 -6.81
N ALA A 117 -1.20 -5.13 -7.51
CA ALA A 117 -0.14 -5.04 -8.51
C ALA A 117 -0.76 -4.89 -9.91
N GLU A 118 -0.72 -3.68 -10.48
CA GLU A 118 -1.19 -3.46 -11.86
C GLU A 118 -0.16 -3.95 -12.90
N ALA A 119 1.10 -4.18 -12.51
CA ALA A 119 2.24 -4.32 -13.43
C ALA A 119 2.71 -5.76 -13.71
N LEU A 120 2.01 -6.80 -13.25
CA LEU A 120 2.42 -8.17 -13.57
C LEU A 120 1.91 -8.58 -14.96
N PRO A 121 2.78 -9.09 -15.85
CA PRO A 121 2.41 -9.43 -17.21
C PRO A 121 1.60 -10.74 -17.28
N ALA A 122 0.64 -10.76 -18.21
CA ALA A 122 -0.20 -11.87 -18.68
C ALA A 122 -1.54 -12.12 -17.91
N PRO A 123 -2.60 -12.56 -18.62
CA PRO A 123 -3.96 -12.08 -18.43
C PRO A 123 -4.70 -12.77 -17.27
N GLY A 124 -5.53 -12.00 -16.56
CA GLY A 124 -6.61 -12.54 -15.73
C GLY A 124 -6.27 -12.82 -14.26
N ARG A 125 -5.06 -12.52 -13.79
CA ARG A 125 -4.66 -12.75 -12.39
C ARG A 125 -4.65 -11.44 -11.59
N CYS A 126 -5.63 -11.25 -10.71
CA CYS A 126 -5.54 -10.24 -9.65
C CYS A 126 -4.35 -10.61 -8.76
N THR A 127 -3.39 -9.70 -8.62
CA THR A 127 -2.23 -9.92 -7.74
C THR A 127 -2.14 -8.83 -6.69
N PHE A 128 -1.86 -9.20 -5.44
CA PHE A 128 -1.57 -8.25 -4.37
C PHE A 128 -0.13 -8.37 -3.91
N ILE A 129 0.48 -7.23 -3.64
CA ILE A 129 1.75 -7.13 -2.94
C ILE A 129 1.42 -6.96 -1.46
N CYS A 130 1.90 -7.89 -0.66
CA CYS A 130 1.88 -7.79 0.80
C CYS A 130 3.25 -7.40 1.29
N ALA A 131 3.30 -6.52 2.29
CA ALA A 131 4.48 -6.35 3.12
C ALA A 131 4.13 -6.59 4.58
N GLY A 132 5.15 -6.67 5.42
CA GLY A 132 5.01 -7.05 6.82
C GLY A 132 6.32 -7.47 7.45
N ASP A 133 6.23 -7.91 8.71
CA ASP A 133 7.37 -8.28 9.53
C ASP A 133 7.32 -9.78 9.90
N GLY A 134 8.45 -10.46 9.77
CA GLY A 134 8.67 -11.83 10.25
C GLY A 134 9.91 -11.93 11.15
N PRO A 135 10.23 -13.13 11.68
CA PRO A 135 11.40 -13.35 12.53
C PRO A 135 12.73 -12.98 11.87
N ALA A 136 12.78 -13.03 10.53
CA ALA A 136 13.95 -12.68 9.72
C ALA A 136 13.93 -11.21 9.21
N GLY A 137 12.97 -10.39 9.65
CA GLY A 137 12.80 -8.99 9.25
C GLY A 137 11.64 -8.77 8.29
N ARG A 138 11.68 -7.61 7.58
CA ARG A 138 10.64 -7.22 6.63
C ARG A 138 10.69 -8.06 5.37
N GLY A 139 9.52 -8.53 4.95
CA GLY A 139 9.34 -9.34 3.74
C GLY A 139 8.37 -8.68 2.77
N MET A 140 8.39 -9.15 1.53
CA MET A 140 7.37 -8.81 0.54
C MET A 140 6.89 -10.11 -0.09
N VAL A 141 5.56 -10.28 -0.19
CA VAL A 141 4.92 -11.49 -0.71
C VAL A 141 3.94 -11.11 -1.81
N PHE A 142 4.00 -11.80 -2.94
CA PHE A 142 3.06 -11.63 -4.04
C PHE A 142 1.93 -12.68 -3.93
N LEU A 143 0.68 -12.23 -3.98
CA LEU A 143 -0.51 -13.07 -3.85
C LEU A 143 -1.22 -13.18 -5.20
N GLY A 144 -1.10 -14.31 -5.89
CA GLY A 144 -1.72 -14.56 -7.21
C GLY A 144 -2.85 -15.61 -7.17
N LEU A 145 -3.78 -15.53 -8.14
CA LEU A 145 -4.95 -16.42 -8.26
C LEU A 145 -4.63 -17.91 -8.42
N ASP A 146 -3.65 -18.26 -9.27
CA ASP A 146 -3.40 -19.67 -9.63
C ASP A 146 -2.35 -20.36 -8.75
N GLU A 147 -1.76 -19.61 -7.83
CA GLU A 147 -0.56 -20.05 -7.11
C GLU A 147 -0.75 -19.99 -5.59
N MET A 148 -1.95 -19.64 -5.10
CA MET A 148 -2.24 -19.72 -3.69
C MET A 148 -3.48 -20.55 -3.41
N THR A 149 -3.31 -21.57 -2.59
CA THR A 149 -4.40 -22.34 -2.01
C THR A 149 -4.35 -22.22 -0.48
N PRO A 150 -5.46 -21.87 0.18
CA PRO A 150 -5.57 -22.03 1.62
C PRO A 150 -5.34 -23.50 1.95
N HIS A 151 -4.44 -23.80 2.89
CA HIS A 151 -4.16 -25.20 3.25
C HIS A 151 -5.37 -25.86 3.94
N GLU A 152 -6.16 -25.09 4.68
CA GLU A 152 -7.38 -25.53 5.35
C GLU A 152 -8.36 -24.33 5.43
N VAL A 153 -9.66 -24.61 5.41
CA VAL A 153 -10.68 -23.58 5.73
C VAL A 153 -10.44 -23.14 7.17
N ASP A 154 -10.18 -21.84 7.38
CA ASP A 154 -9.84 -21.19 8.66
C ASP A 154 -8.38 -21.24 9.16
N SER A 155 -7.46 -21.88 8.43
CA SER A 155 -6.03 -21.82 8.76
C SER A 155 -5.37 -20.53 8.25
N ASN A 156 -4.42 -19.99 9.01
CA ASN A 156 -3.57 -18.88 8.56
C ASN A 156 -2.38 -19.36 7.71
N VAL A 157 -2.38 -20.64 7.31
CA VAL A 157 -1.35 -21.23 6.45
C VAL A 157 -1.75 -21.07 4.99
N ILE A 158 -0.93 -20.34 4.22
CA ILE A 158 -1.12 -20.11 2.80
C ILE A 158 0.02 -20.80 2.05
N SER A 159 -0.35 -21.68 1.10
CA SER A 159 0.62 -22.24 0.17
C SER A 159 1.01 -21.16 -0.82
N LEU A 160 2.28 -20.78 -0.85
CA LEU A 160 2.85 -20.05 -1.99
C LEU A 160 3.26 -21.13 -2.98
N GLY A 161 2.54 -21.27 -4.07
CA GLY A 161 2.89 -22.14 -5.19
C GLY A 161 4.24 -21.72 -5.80
N ASN A 162 4.42 -21.89 -7.10
CA ASN A 162 5.69 -21.54 -7.77
C ASN A 162 6.03 -20.03 -7.77
N VAL A 163 5.28 -19.19 -7.03
CA VAL A 163 5.40 -17.71 -6.89
C VAL A 163 6.83 -17.24 -6.61
N MET A 164 7.62 -18.03 -5.85
CA MET A 164 8.95 -17.62 -5.38
C MET A 164 10.10 -18.00 -6.31
N ARG A 165 9.86 -18.70 -7.44
CA ARG A 165 10.93 -19.00 -8.42
C ARG A 165 11.18 -17.80 -9.34
N GLY A 166 11.65 -16.70 -8.76
CA GLY A 166 12.40 -15.69 -9.51
C GLY A 166 13.84 -16.15 -9.63
N GLY A 167 14.19 -16.85 -10.72
CA GLY A 167 15.58 -17.25 -10.95
C GLY A 167 15.75 -18.23 -12.11
N SER A 168 15.97 -17.67 -13.30
CA SER A 168 16.88 -18.24 -14.29
C SER A 168 17.49 -17.10 -15.07
#